data_AF-A0AA35UYR2-F1
#
_entry.id   AF-A0AA35UYR2-F1
#
_cell.length_a   1.000
_cell.length_b   1.000
_cell.length_c   1.000
_cell.angle_alpha   90.00
_cell.angle_beta   90.00
_cell.angle_gamma   90.00
#
_symmetry.space_group_name_H-M   'P 1'
#
loop_
_entity.id
_entity.type
_entity.pdbx_description
1 polymer ?
#
loop_
_entity_poly.entity_id
_entity_poly.type
_entity_poly.pdbx_seq_one_letter_code
_entity_poly.pdbx_strand_id
1 'polypeptide(L)' 'QKRSSEGRDYLSLKLDDPSFPAPIFANLFADDDGESHALIWTRPRAGRNGD' A
#
# COMPACT_ATOMS: atom_id res chain seq x y z
N GLN A 1 12.59 3.27 -2.02
CA GLN A 1 12.31 3.08 -3.46
C GLN A 1 12.34 1.58 -3.72
N LYS A 2 11.22 0.99 -4.13
CA LYS A 2 11.12 -0.40 -4.57
C LYS A 2 10.79 -0.42 -6.07
N ARG A 3 11.01 -1.54 -6.74
CA ARG A 3 10.72 -1.71 -8.17
C ARG A 3 9.76 -2.88 -8.39
N SER A 4 8.72 -2.68 -9.20
CA SER A 4 7.72 -3.71 -9.50
C SER A 4 8.28 -4.76 -10.47
N SER A 5 7.59 -5.88 -10.63
CA SER A 5 7.93 -6.90 -11.64
C SER A 5 7.87 -6.37 -13.07
N GLU A 6 7.06 -5.33 -13.31
CA GLU A 6 6.94 -4.62 -14.59
C GLU A 6 8.00 -3.51 -14.74
N GLY A 7 8.92 -3.39 -13.79
CA GLY A 7 10.03 -2.45 -13.87
C GLY A 7 9.70 -1.00 -13.47
N ARG A 8 8.54 -0.75 -12.85
CA ARG A 8 8.13 0.58 -12.37
C ARG A 8 8.58 0.84 -10.94
N ASP A 9 9.12 2.02 -10.67
CA ASP A 9 9.51 2.42 -9.32
C ASP A 9 8.28 2.83 -8.49
N TYR A 10 8.31 2.51 -7.20
CA TYR A 10 7.23 2.82 -6.28
C TYR A 10 7.71 3.01 -4.85
N LEU A 11 6.89 3.73 -4.08
CA LEU A 11 7.00 3.83 -2.63
C LEU A 11 6.05 2.84 -1.98
N SER A 12 6.52 2.18 -0.93
CA SER A 12 5.76 1.17 -0.19
C SER A 12 5.61 1.64 1.25
N LEU A 13 4.37 1.64 1.73
CA LEU A 13 3.99 2.16 3.04
C LEU A 13 3.16 1.12 3.80
N LYS A 14 3.40 1.01 5.10
CA LYS A 14 2.52 0.31 6.04
C LYS A 14 1.96 1.36 7.00
N LEU A 15 0.65 1.55 6.99
CA LEU A 15 -0.06 2.38 7.95
C LEU A 15 -0.59 1.48 9.07
N ASP A 16 0.08 1.53 10.21
CA ASP A 16 -0.20 0.69 11.38
C ASP A 16 -0.57 1.59 12.56
N ASP A 17 -1.76 2.18 12.47
CA ASP A 17 -2.30 3.06 13.49
C ASP A 17 -3.36 2.32 14.32
N PRO A 18 -3.37 2.42 15.67
CA PRO A 18 -4.35 1.77 16.53
C PRO A 18 -5.82 2.13 16.22
N SER A 19 -6.07 3.25 15.53
CA SER A 19 -7.41 3.61 15.04
C SER A 19 -7.90 2.74 13.88
N PHE A 20 -7.03 1.96 13.24
CA PHE A 20 -7.42 1.03 12.18
C PHE A 20 -7.69 -0.38 12.74
N PRO A 21 -8.77 -1.05 12.30
CA PRO A 21 -9.06 -2.42 12.73
C PRO A 21 -8.01 -3.46 12.28
N ALA A 22 -7.15 -3.10 11.32
CA ALA A 22 -6.01 -3.88 10.85
C ALA A 22 -5.05 -2.95 10.07
N PRO A 23 -3.76 -3.28 9.96
CA PRO A 23 -2.80 -2.48 9.20
C PRO A 23 -3.21 -2.33 7.73
N ILE A 24 -2.90 -1.18 7.12
CA ILE A 24 -3.10 -0.94 5.69
C ILE A 24 -1.74 -1.00 5.01
N PHE A 25 -1.64 -1.77 3.93
CA PHE A 25 -0.45 -1.81 3.08
C PHE A 25 -0.76 -1.04 1.81
N ALA A 26 0.11 -0.12 1.43
CA ALA A 26 -0.09 0.72 0.25
C ALA A 26 1.18 0.83 -0.58
N ASN A 27 1.00 0.89 -1.89
CA ASN A 27 2.06 1.18 -2.85
C ASN A 27 1.64 2.39 -3.69
N LEU A 28 2.50 3.40 -3.74
CA LEU A 28 2.31 4.64 -4.49
C LEU A 28 3.20 4.62 -5.73
N PHE A 29 2.60 4.79 -6.89
CA PHE A 29 3.27 4.85 -8.19
C PHE A 29 3.13 6.25 -8.76
N ALA A 30 4.20 6.77 -9.37
CA ALA A 30 4.06 7.89 -10.29
C ALA A 30 3.35 7.41 -11.56
N ASP A 31 2.44 8.24 -12.07
CA ASP A 31 1.92 8.06 -13.42
C ASP A 31 2.93 8.57 -14.45
N ASP A 32 2.71 8.24 -15.71
CA ASP A 32 3.66 8.51 -16.79
C ASP A 32 3.86 10.02 -17.06
N ASP A 33 2.89 10.85 -16.67
CA ASP A 33 2.97 12.32 -16.75
C ASP A 33 3.80 12.96 -15.63
N GLY A 34 4.08 12.23 -14.55
CA GLY A 34 4.77 12.72 -13.36
C GLY A 34 3.97 13.76 -12.54
N GLU A 35 2.75 14.09 -12.95
CA GLU A 35 1.88 15.06 -12.28
C GLU A 35 0.89 14.38 -11.34
N SER A 36 0.56 13.11 -11.62
CA SER A 36 -0.37 12.32 -10.83
C SER A 36 0.28 11.07 -10.24
N HIS A 37 -0.35 10.56 -9.17
CA HIS A 37 0.10 9.34 -8.50
C HIS A 37 -1.07 8.38 -8.28
N ALA A 38 -0.82 7.11 -8.56
CA ALA A 38 -1.74 6.03 -8.28
C ALA A 38 -1.40 5.37 -6.94
N LEU A 39 -2.35 5.39 -6.00
CA LEU A 39 -2.22 4.70 -4.71
C LEU A 39 -3.05 3.41 -4.73
N ILE A 40 -2.35 2.28 -4.70
CA ILE A 40 -2.97 0.96 -4.58
C ILE A 40 -2.82 0.50 -3.14
N TRP A 41 -3.94 0.29 -2.44
CA TRP A 41 -3.95 -0.18 -1.05
C TRP A 41 -4.61 -1.55 -0.91
N THR A 42 -4.18 -2.29 0.10
CA THR A 42 -4.83 -3.51 0.57
C THR A 42 -5.00 -3.43 2.08
N ARG A 43 -6.15 -3.92 2.54
CA ARG A 43 -6.43 -4.13 3.96
C ARG A 43 -6.68 -5.61 4.17
N PRO A 44 -5.96 -6.29 5.07
CA PRO A 44 -6.32 -7.64 5.45
C PRO A 44 -7.73 -7.61 6.02
N ARG A 45 -8.59 -8.55 5.60
CA ARG A 45 -9.87 -8.75 6.27
C ARG A 45 -9.53 -9.05 7.73
N ALA A 46 -10.24 -8.45 8.68
CA ALA A 46 -10.12 -8.80 10.09
C ALA A 46 -10.39 -10.30 10.21
N GLY A 47 -9.32 -11.09 10.25
CA GLY A 47 -9.39 -12.52 10.48
C GLY A 47 -9.80 -12.66 11.93
N ARG A 48 -10.99 -13.21 12.15
CA ARG A 48 -11.36 -13.88 13.39
C ARG A 48 -10.20 -14.81 13.75
N ASN A 49 -9.34 -14.43 14.71
CA ASN A 49 -8.41 -15.32 15.41
C ASN A 49 -7.80 -14.59 16.61
N GLY A 50 -7.92 -15.23 17.77
CA GLY A 50 -7.83 -14.70 19.12
C GLY A 50 -9.09 -15.15 19.88
N ASP A 51 -9.46 -16.44 19.91
CA ASP A 51 -8.85 -17.46 20.79
C ASP A 51 -7.33 -17.43 20.94
#